data_AF-A0A1I7SHS4-F1
#
_entry.id   AF-A0A1I7SHS4-F1
#
_cell.length_a   1.000
_cell.length_b   1.000
_cell.length_c   1.000
_cell.angle_alpha   90.00
_cell.angle_beta   90.00
_cell.angle_gamma   90.00
#
_symmetry.space_group_name_H-M   'P 1'
#
loop_
_entity.id
_entity.type
_entity.pdbx_description
1 polymer ?
#
loop_
_entity_poly.entity_id
_entity_poly.type
_entity_poly.pdbx_seq_one_letter_code
_entity_poly.pdbx_strand_id
1 'polypeptide(L)'
;MGSVEKIPEEELLENGEIDEKRVSSPIDESFFPKNLTISTSGRVKKVSASHLHQIHLINQQGRRRLSSIHESANENKVLVLYTGGTIGMRTKDGVYSPEPHFLPSAIRALPPLNDVEYVEKHYDKAEVKPYCLPPVKGFNERVIYWVVEYEPLLDSSDMTFDDWIRIAHDIKKSYQHYDGFVVLHGTDTLAYTACALSFMMEQLGKPVVVTGSQVYIILRSKWDFFGKPGYSYF
;
A
#
# COMPACT_ATOMS: atom_id res chain seq x y z
N MET A 1 -11.14 -47.21 -23.60
CA MET A 1 -12.06 -46.67 -24.62
C MET A 1 -13.27 -46.12 -23.88
N GLY A 2 -13.56 -44.84 -24.10
CA GLY A 2 -14.63 -44.06 -23.44
C GLY A 2 -14.06 -43.02 -22.48
N SER A 3 -14.37 -41.73 -22.54
CA SER A 3 -15.02 -40.90 -23.56
C SER A 3 -14.44 -39.49 -23.34
N VAL A 4 -13.93 -38.85 -24.39
CA VAL A 4 -13.48 -37.46 -24.35
C VAL A 4 -14.72 -36.59 -24.44
N GLU A 5 -15.03 -35.82 -23.40
CA GLU A 5 -16.05 -34.77 -23.46
C GLU A 5 -15.62 -33.73 -24.50
N LYS A 6 -16.37 -33.65 -25.60
CA LYS A 6 -16.24 -32.61 -26.60
C LYS A 6 -16.80 -31.30 -26.03
N ILE A 7 -15.99 -30.25 -26.08
CA ILE A 7 -16.43 -28.87 -25.89
C ILE A 7 -17.36 -28.52 -27.08
N PRO A 8 -18.49 -27.81 -26.88
CA PRO A 8 -19.43 -27.52 -27.97
C PRO A 8 -18.84 -26.54 -29.00
N GLU A 9 -18.91 -26.91 -30.28
CA GLU A 9 -18.48 -26.11 -31.44
C GLU A 9 -19.49 -25.00 -31.80
N GLU A 10 -19.69 -24.01 -30.92
CA GLU A 10 -20.55 -22.85 -31.23
C GLU A 10 -19.88 -21.47 -31.01
N GLU A 11 -18.54 -21.39 -31.11
CA GLU A 11 -17.78 -20.13 -31.00
C GLU A 11 -17.03 -19.72 -32.29
N LEU A 12 -17.69 -19.80 -33.45
CA LEU A 12 -17.15 -19.23 -34.69
C LEU A 12 -18.22 -18.43 -35.43
N LEU A 13 -18.02 -17.12 -35.56
CA LEU A 13 -18.69 -16.33 -36.60
C LEU A 13 -18.05 -16.66 -37.96
N GLU A 14 -18.86 -16.71 -39.02
CA GLU A 14 -18.51 -17.23 -40.37
C GLU A 14 -17.31 -16.55 -41.07
N ASN A 15 -16.69 -15.51 -40.52
CA ASN A 15 -15.66 -14.72 -41.22
C ASN A 15 -14.30 -14.62 -40.51
N GLY A 16 -14.02 -15.40 -39.45
CA GLY A 16 -12.67 -15.50 -38.88
C GLY A 16 -12.10 -14.22 -38.26
N GLU A 17 -12.91 -13.19 -38.03
CA GLU A 17 -12.54 -11.98 -37.28
C GLU A 17 -13.00 -12.10 -35.82
N ILE A 18 -12.09 -11.76 -34.90
CA ILE A 18 -12.33 -11.77 -33.45
C ILE A 18 -13.19 -10.54 -33.11
N ASP A 19 -14.37 -10.76 -32.52
CA ASP A 19 -15.25 -9.68 -32.05
C ASP A 19 -14.64 -9.00 -30.80
N GLU A 20 -13.78 -7.98 -31.03
CA GLU A 20 -13.15 -7.19 -29.97
C GLU A 20 -14.15 -6.46 -29.04
N LYS A 21 -15.44 -6.36 -29.41
CA LYS A 21 -16.48 -5.75 -28.58
C LYS A 21 -17.18 -6.71 -27.62
N ARG A 22 -16.87 -8.01 -27.70
CA ARG A 22 -17.34 -9.06 -26.78
C ARG A 22 -16.21 -9.74 -26.00
N VAL A 23 -15.06 -9.10 -25.86
CA VAL A 23 -14.23 -9.33 -24.66
C VAL A 23 -15.04 -8.79 -23.51
N SER A 24 -15.90 -9.64 -22.96
CA SER A 24 -16.59 -9.42 -21.69
C SER A 24 -15.57 -8.81 -20.74
N SER A 25 -15.93 -7.67 -20.14
CA SER A 25 -15.26 -7.13 -18.96
C SER A 25 -14.61 -8.25 -18.15
N PRO A 26 -13.32 -8.15 -17.78
CA PRO A 26 -12.65 -9.22 -17.02
C PRO A 26 -13.58 -9.71 -15.92
N ILE A 27 -13.73 -11.03 -15.79
CA ILE A 27 -14.72 -11.74 -14.94
C ILE A 27 -14.65 -11.36 -13.42
N ASP A 28 -13.84 -10.37 -13.03
CA ASP A 28 -13.39 -10.19 -11.66
C ASP A 28 -13.74 -8.82 -11.01
N GLU A 29 -14.24 -7.82 -11.75
CA GLU A 29 -14.60 -6.55 -11.07
C GLU A 29 -15.79 -6.68 -10.10
N SER A 30 -16.60 -7.75 -10.23
CA SER A 30 -17.79 -7.99 -9.40
C SER A 30 -17.57 -8.96 -8.23
N PHE A 31 -16.48 -9.75 -8.21
CA PHE A 31 -16.34 -10.82 -7.21
C PHE A 31 -15.63 -10.42 -5.92
N PHE A 32 -14.81 -9.36 -5.93
CA PHE A 32 -14.18 -8.89 -4.69
C PHE A 32 -13.93 -7.38 -4.68
N PRO A 33 -14.86 -6.54 -4.19
CA PRO A 33 -14.57 -5.13 -3.94
C PRO A 33 -13.71 -5.01 -2.67
N LYS A 34 -12.50 -5.56 -2.70
CA LYS A 34 -11.51 -5.30 -1.65
C LYS A 34 -11.07 -3.86 -1.84
N ASN A 35 -11.47 -3.00 -0.91
CA ASN A 35 -11.21 -1.57 -0.99
C ASN A 35 -9.79 -1.27 -0.53
N LEU A 36 -9.20 -0.20 -1.04
CA LEU A 36 -8.02 0.40 -0.42
C LEU A 36 -8.53 1.45 0.58
N THR A 37 -7.96 1.50 1.78
CA THR A 37 -8.32 2.50 2.78
C THR A 37 -7.10 3.27 3.22
N ILE A 38 -7.32 4.54 3.55
CA ILE A 38 -6.30 5.38 4.17
C ILE A 38 -6.87 5.97 5.46
N SER A 39 -6.09 5.88 6.53
CA SER A 39 -6.31 6.61 7.77
C SER A 39 -5.54 7.93 7.75
N THR A 40 -6.25 9.05 7.83
CA THR A 40 -5.67 10.39 8.05
C THR A 40 -6.36 11.02 9.25
N SER A 41 -5.60 11.37 10.28
CA SER A 41 -6.09 12.10 11.46
C SER A 41 -7.36 11.49 12.09
N GLY A 42 -7.42 10.16 12.19
CA GLY A 42 -8.56 9.42 12.76
C GLY A 42 -9.78 9.26 11.84
N ARG A 43 -9.72 9.72 10.59
CA ARG A 43 -10.75 9.47 9.57
C ARG A 43 -10.27 8.43 8.57
N VAL A 44 -11.13 7.45 8.31
CA VAL A 44 -10.93 6.42 7.28
C VAL A 44 -11.61 6.87 6.00
N LYS A 45 -10.88 6.86 4.90
CA LYS A 45 -11.44 7.05 3.56
C LYS A 45 -11.21 5.81 2.72
N LYS A 46 -12.28 5.30 2.10
CA LYS A 46 -12.15 4.35 0.98
C LYS A 46 -11.56 5.10 -0.19
N VAL A 47 -10.46 4.59 -0.72
CA VAL A 47 -9.75 5.13 -1.87
C VAL A 47 -9.61 4.03 -2.90
N SER A 48 -9.51 4.41 -4.17
CA SER A 48 -8.95 3.54 -5.20
C SER A 48 -7.54 4.02 -5.52
N ALA A 49 -6.73 3.18 -6.17
CA ALA A 49 -5.43 3.59 -6.67
C ALA A 49 -5.54 4.85 -7.57
N SER A 50 -6.61 4.93 -8.37
CA SER A 50 -6.92 6.09 -9.22
C SER A 50 -7.32 7.34 -8.44
N HIS A 51 -8.04 7.19 -7.32
CA HIS A 51 -8.39 8.32 -6.45
C HIS A 51 -7.17 8.87 -5.71
N LEU A 52 -6.27 7.99 -5.24
CA LEU A 52 -4.98 8.38 -4.68
C LEU A 52 -4.14 9.19 -5.67
N HIS A 53 -4.15 8.77 -6.93
CA HIS A 53 -3.53 9.52 -8.00
C HIS A 53 -4.10 10.94 -8.15
N GLN A 54 -5.43 11.12 -8.11
CA GLN A 54 -6.04 12.45 -8.19
C GLN A 54 -5.64 13.37 -7.02
N ILE A 55 -5.64 12.85 -5.79
CA ILE A 55 -5.16 13.58 -4.61
C ILE A 55 -3.72 14.03 -4.81
N HIS A 56 -2.87 13.16 -5.36
CA HIS A 56 -1.49 13.45 -5.65
C HIS A 56 -1.32 14.58 -6.68
N LEU A 57 -2.10 14.57 -7.77
CA LEU A 57 -2.08 15.62 -8.79
C LEU A 57 -2.47 16.98 -8.22
N ILE A 58 -3.51 17.03 -7.39
CA ILE A 58 -3.99 18.26 -6.74
C ILE A 58 -2.89 18.85 -5.84
N ASN A 59 -2.23 18.02 -5.04
CA ASN A 59 -1.13 18.45 -4.18
C ASN A 59 0.08 18.97 -4.98
N GLN A 60 0.39 18.37 -6.13
CA GLN A 60 1.46 18.86 -7.01
C GLN A 60 1.13 20.20 -7.70
N GLN A 61 -0.12 20.40 -8.12
CA GLN A 61 -0.56 21.64 -8.77
C GLN A 61 -0.57 22.83 -7.78
N GLY A 62 -0.90 22.59 -6.52
CA GLY A 62 -0.78 23.58 -5.44
C GLY A 62 0.66 24.06 -5.23
N ARG A 63 1.65 23.16 -5.28
CA ARG A 63 3.08 23.50 -5.14
C ARG A 63 3.63 24.30 -6.31
N ARG A 64 3.28 23.96 -7.56
CA ARG A 64 3.78 24.68 -8.76
C ARG A 64 3.37 26.16 -8.81
N ARG A 65 2.27 26.54 -8.15
CA ARG A 65 1.87 27.97 -8.03
C ARG A 65 2.63 28.74 -6.94
N LEU A 66 3.29 28.06 -6.01
CA LEU A 66 3.99 28.65 -4.86
C LEU A 66 5.52 28.61 -4.98
N SER A 67 6.07 27.87 -5.94
CA SER A 67 7.53 27.72 -6.13
C SER A 67 8.16 28.87 -6.92
N SER A 68 7.96 30.11 -6.46
CA SER A 68 8.96 31.15 -6.62
C SER A 68 9.50 31.45 -5.22
N ILE A 69 10.73 30.99 -4.96
CA ILE A 69 11.54 31.32 -3.76
C ILE A 69 11.23 30.44 -2.51
N HIS A 70 11.66 29.17 -2.50
CA HIS A 70 12.44 28.54 -1.41
C HIS A 70 12.62 27.03 -1.66
N GLU A 71 13.88 26.60 -1.60
CA GLU A 71 14.43 25.26 -1.35
C GLU A 71 13.42 24.10 -1.22
N SER A 72 12.99 23.54 -2.34
CA SER A 72 12.29 22.26 -2.33
C SER A 72 13.31 21.16 -2.05
N ALA A 73 13.33 20.62 -0.84
CA ALA A 73 14.07 19.39 -0.56
C ALA A 73 13.67 18.33 -1.60
N ASN A 74 14.65 17.64 -2.17
CA ASN A 74 14.38 16.60 -3.15
C ASN A 74 13.61 15.45 -2.45
N GLU A 75 12.44 15.08 -2.94
CA GLU A 75 11.55 14.13 -2.26
C GLU A 75 11.41 12.85 -3.09
N ASN A 76 11.73 11.70 -2.49
CA ASN A 76 11.44 10.39 -3.05
C ASN A 76 10.12 9.88 -2.48
N LYS A 77 9.23 9.44 -3.35
CA LYS A 77 7.86 9.04 -2.98
C LYS A 77 7.73 7.52 -2.99
N VAL A 78 7.30 6.95 -1.88
CA VAL A 78 7.13 5.50 -1.73
C VAL A 78 5.66 5.18 -1.46
N LEU A 79 5.14 4.17 -2.15
CA LEU A 79 3.82 3.61 -1.83
C LEU A 79 4.00 2.36 -0.97
N VAL A 80 3.34 2.34 0.19
CA VAL A 80 3.31 1.19 1.09
C VAL A 80 1.94 0.54 0.97
N LEU A 81 1.88 -0.67 0.42
CA LEU A 81 0.69 -1.51 0.38
C LEU A 81 0.69 -2.39 1.62
N TYR A 82 -0.26 -2.18 2.52
CA TYR A 82 -0.44 -2.98 3.73
C TYR A 82 -1.53 -4.03 3.49
N THR A 83 -1.08 -5.25 3.17
CA THR A 83 -1.98 -6.37 2.84
C THR A 83 -2.41 -7.14 4.08
N GLY A 84 -1.59 -7.15 5.13
CA GLY A 84 -1.88 -7.78 6.42
C GLY A 84 -0.64 -8.35 7.10
N GLY A 85 -0.81 -9.46 7.81
CA GLY A 85 0.23 -10.09 8.63
C GLY A 85 0.37 -9.55 10.06
N THR A 86 1.26 -10.16 10.83
CA THR A 86 1.40 -9.93 12.28
C THR A 86 1.76 -8.49 12.66
N ILE A 87 2.43 -7.75 11.78
CA ILE A 87 2.96 -6.40 12.08
C ILE A 87 1.89 -5.41 12.59
N GLY A 88 0.65 -5.52 12.11
CA GLY A 88 -0.46 -4.67 12.54
C GLY A 88 -1.57 -5.42 13.28
N MET A 89 -1.30 -6.63 13.78
CA MET A 89 -2.25 -7.36 14.63
C MET A 89 -2.29 -6.78 16.05
N ARG A 90 -3.41 -6.99 16.73
CA ARG A 90 -3.56 -6.72 18.16
C ARG A 90 -4.07 -7.94 18.90
N THR A 91 -3.66 -8.07 20.15
CA THR A 91 -4.18 -9.07 21.07
C THR A 91 -5.53 -8.61 21.60
N LYS A 92 -6.58 -9.39 21.33
CA LYS A 92 -7.89 -9.29 21.98
C LYS A 92 -8.13 -10.61 22.70
N ASP A 93 -8.31 -10.56 24.01
CA ASP A 93 -8.55 -11.75 24.86
C ASP A 93 -7.50 -12.88 24.70
N GLY A 94 -6.24 -12.50 24.46
CA GLY A 94 -5.13 -13.45 24.29
C GLY A 94 -4.97 -14.02 22.87
N VAL A 95 -5.86 -13.66 21.93
CA VAL A 95 -5.77 -14.06 20.52
C VAL A 95 -5.32 -12.89 19.67
N TYR A 96 -4.37 -13.13 18.77
CA TYR A 96 -3.93 -12.14 17.78
C TYR A 96 -4.93 -12.08 16.63
N SER A 97 -5.39 -10.87 16.31
CA SER A 97 -6.26 -10.64 15.15
C SER A 97 -5.83 -9.37 14.42
N PRO A 98 -5.98 -9.31 13.08
CA PRO A 98 -5.80 -8.06 12.34
C PRO A 98 -6.74 -6.98 12.88
N GLU A 99 -6.19 -5.78 13.14
CA GLU A 99 -7.01 -4.63 13.54
C GLU A 99 -6.92 -3.55 12.45
N PRO A 100 -8.02 -3.29 11.71
CA PRO A 100 -8.02 -2.26 10.68
C PRO A 100 -7.60 -0.89 11.23
N HIS A 101 -6.81 -0.17 10.44
CA HIS A 101 -6.30 1.18 10.70
C HIS A 101 -5.39 1.32 11.92
N PHE A 102 -5.12 0.25 12.66
CA PHE A 102 -4.22 0.30 13.81
C PHE A 102 -2.81 0.67 13.40
N LEU A 103 -2.21 -0.07 12.44
CA LEU A 103 -0.83 0.16 12.02
C LEU A 103 -0.61 1.56 11.42
N PRO A 104 -1.41 2.05 10.46
CA PRO A 104 -1.28 3.43 9.99
C PRO A 104 -1.37 4.46 11.12
N SER A 105 -2.31 4.28 12.05
CA SER A 105 -2.47 5.18 13.20
C SER A 105 -1.29 5.11 14.17
N ALA A 106 -0.75 3.91 14.40
CA ALA A 106 0.43 3.70 15.21
C ALA A 106 1.63 4.43 14.61
N ILE A 107 1.90 4.24 13.31
CA ILE A 107 3.01 4.89 12.60
C ILE A 107 2.97 6.42 12.73
N ARG A 108 1.78 7.04 12.76
CA ARG A 108 1.67 8.49 12.97
C ARG A 108 2.29 8.97 14.28
N ALA A 109 2.21 8.14 15.32
CA ALA A 109 2.73 8.44 16.64
C ALA A 109 4.21 8.05 16.83
N LEU A 110 4.87 7.49 15.80
CA LEU A 110 6.24 6.99 15.85
C LEU A 110 7.23 7.98 15.22
N PRO A 111 8.00 8.80 15.98
CA PRO A 111 8.99 9.71 15.43
C PRO A 111 10.02 9.06 14.49
N PRO A 112 10.54 7.83 14.73
CA PRO A 112 11.46 7.20 13.77
C PRO A 112 10.84 6.93 12.39
N LEU A 113 9.51 6.84 12.31
CA LEU A 113 8.79 6.55 11.07
C LEU A 113 7.98 7.76 10.56
N ASN A 114 7.80 8.80 11.37
CA ASN A 114 6.95 9.94 11.02
C ASN A 114 7.46 11.26 11.63
N ASP A 115 8.13 12.06 10.80
CA ASP A 115 8.44 13.46 11.04
C ASP A 115 7.18 14.32 10.83
N VAL A 116 6.43 14.49 11.92
CA VAL A 116 5.17 15.24 11.94
C VAL A 116 5.38 16.70 11.57
N GLU A 117 6.48 17.31 12.01
CA GLU A 117 6.78 18.72 11.75
C GLU A 117 6.97 18.97 10.26
N TYR A 118 7.70 18.09 9.57
CA TYR A 118 7.85 18.18 8.11
C TYR A 118 6.52 18.01 7.39
N VAL A 119 5.69 17.04 7.79
CA VAL A 119 4.38 16.79 7.17
C VAL A 119 3.45 17.99 7.36
N GLU A 120 3.34 18.52 8.58
CA GLU A 120 2.48 19.69 8.84
C GLU A 120 2.98 20.94 8.11
N LYS A 121 4.29 21.14 7.98
CA LYS A 121 4.83 22.31 7.27
C LYS A 121 4.60 22.25 5.75
N HIS A 122 4.69 21.07 5.14
CA HIS A 122 4.72 20.92 3.67
C HIS A 122 3.44 20.34 3.06
N TYR A 123 2.59 19.72 3.88
CA TYR A 123 1.37 19.02 3.48
C TYR A 123 0.17 19.40 4.37
N ASP A 124 0.17 20.60 4.97
CA ASP A 124 -0.94 21.13 5.79
C ASP A 124 -2.30 21.05 5.08
N LYS A 125 -2.32 21.40 3.79
CA LYS A 125 -3.52 21.45 2.94
C LYS A 125 -3.82 20.14 2.21
N ALA A 126 -2.98 19.13 2.35
CA ALA A 126 -3.18 17.86 1.67
C ALA A 126 -4.43 17.16 2.24
N GLU A 127 -5.33 16.73 1.35
CA GLU A 127 -6.53 15.99 1.76
C GLU A 127 -6.19 14.67 2.48
N VAL A 128 -5.13 14.01 2.01
CA VAL A 128 -4.50 12.85 2.63
C VAL A 128 -3.06 13.21 2.91
N LYS A 129 -2.71 13.32 4.19
CA LYS A 129 -1.36 13.64 4.61
C LYS A 129 -0.46 12.42 4.39
N PRO A 130 0.71 12.55 3.73
CA PRO A 130 1.70 11.48 3.72
C PRO A 130 2.34 11.29 5.09
N TYR A 131 3.08 10.20 5.24
CA TYR A 131 4.09 10.04 6.28
C TYR A 131 5.44 10.51 5.73
N CYS A 132 6.33 10.90 6.63
CA CYS A 132 7.68 11.32 6.25
C CYS A 132 8.70 10.69 7.16
N LEU A 133 9.73 10.03 6.61
CA LEU A 133 10.83 9.59 7.45
C LEU A 133 11.67 10.80 7.91
N PRO A 134 12.22 10.77 9.14
CA PRO A 134 13.23 11.74 9.57
C PRO A 134 14.42 11.79 8.59
N PRO A 135 15.17 12.90 8.56
CA PRO A 135 16.35 13.00 7.72
C PRO A 135 17.38 11.92 8.07
N VAL A 136 17.90 11.24 7.06
CA VAL A 136 18.93 10.20 7.21
C VAL A 136 20.29 10.82 6.94
N LYS A 137 21.25 10.62 7.85
CA LYS A 137 22.60 11.16 7.70
C LYS A 137 23.24 10.63 6.41
N GLY A 138 23.69 11.54 5.55
CA GLY A 138 24.33 11.20 4.27
C GLY A 138 23.37 11.11 3.08
N PHE A 139 22.07 11.35 3.29
CA PHE A 139 21.09 11.49 2.21
C PHE A 139 20.49 12.90 2.24
N ASN A 140 20.43 13.55 1.08
CA ASN A 140 19.86 14.89 0.95
C ASN A 140 18.35 14.84 0.65
N GLU A 141 17.88 13.68 0.21
CA GLU A 141 16.49 13.44 -0.15
C GLU A 141 15.63 13.11 1.07
N ARG A 142 14.38 13.60 1.05
CA ARG A 142 13.34 13.20 2.01
C ARG A 142 12.54 12.05 1.45
N VAL A 143 12.32 11.00 2.25
CA VAL A 143 11.42 9.90 1.90
C VAL A 143 10.03 10.23 2.40
N ILE A 144 9.11 10.42 1.46
CA ILE A 144 7.68 10.65 1.70
C ILE A 144 6.94 9.38 1.31
N TYR A 145 6.05 8.89 2.16
CA TYR A 145 5.36 7.65 1.86
C TYR A 145 3.88 7.67 2.25
N TRP A 146 3.10 6.85 1.55
CA TRP A 146 1.67 6.67 1.79
C TRP A 146 1.42 5.22 2.16
N VAL A 147 0.75 5.00 3.27
CA VAL A 147 0.31 3.67 3.69
C VAL A 147 -1.13 3.47 3.24
N VAL A 148 -1.32 2.49 2.38
CA VAL A 148 -2.61 2.10 1.83
C VAL A 148 -2.95 0.72 2.35
N GLU A 149 -4.07 0.62 3.02
CA GLU A 149 -4.48 -0.58 3.72
C GLU A 149 -5.52 -1.37 2.92
N TYR A 150 -5.37 -2.69 2.86
CA TYR A 150 -6.31 -3.58 2.19
C TYR A 150 -7.51 -3.85 3.11
N GLU A 151 -8.72 -3.82 2.55
CA GLU A 151 -9.95 -4.19 3.23
C GLU A 151 -10.57 -5.43 2.55
N PRO A 152 -10.67 -6.59 3.22
CA PRO A 152 -10.13 -6.90 4.55
C PRO A 152 -8.60 -7.07 4.52
N LEU A 153 -7.98 -6.93 5.70
CA LEU A 153 -6.61 -7.38 5.93
C LEU A 153 -6.54 -8.90 5.80
N LEU A 154 -5.48 -9.39 5.16
CA LEU A 154 -5.30 -10.80 4.86
C LEU A 154 -4.34 -11.45 5.85
N ASP A 155 -4.67 -12.66 6.29
CA ASP A 155 -3.66 -13.58 6.77
C ASP A 155 -2.88 -14.10 5.56
N SER A 156 -1.55 -14.11 5.63
CA SER A 156 -0.71 -14.60 4.53
C SER A 156 -0.98 -16.06 4.20
N SER A 157 -1.40 -16.86 5.18
CA SER A 157 -1.74 -18.28 4.98
C SER A 157 -2.99 -18.45 4.12
N ASP A 158 -3.85 -17.44 4.04
CA ASP A 158 -5.09 -17.45 3.25
C ASP A 158 -4.93 -16.75 1.89
N MET A 159 -3.73 -16.26 1.55
CA MET A 159 -3.52 -15.55 0.28
C MET A 159 -3.49 -16.50 -0.92
N THR A 160 -4.22 -16.08 -1.95
CA THR A 160 -4.41 -16.83 -3.19
C THR A 160 -3.76 -16.12 -4.39
N PHE A 161 -3.79 -16.76 -5.56
CA PHE A 161 -3.28 -16.18 -6.80
C PHE A 161 -3.92 -14.84 -7.14
N ASP A 162 -5.22 -14.68 -6.87
CA ASP A 162 -5.96 -13.43 -7.13
C ASP A 162 -5.43 -12.27 -6.28
N ASP A 163 -4.98 -12.56 -5.05
CA ASP A 163 -4.39 -11.55 -4.17
C ASP A 163 -3.04 -11.05 -4.71
N TRP A 164 -2.23 -11.91 -5.31
CA TRP A 164 -0.97 -11.50 -5.94
C TRP A 164 -1.22 -10.68 -7.21
N ILE A 165 -2.18 -11.07 -8.06
CA ILE A 165 -2.59 -10.29 -9.22
C ILE A 165 -3.00 -8.89 -8.78
N ARG A 166 -3.80 -8.80 -7.71
CA ARG A 166 -4.25 -7.52 -7.17
C ARG A 166 -3.08 -6.63 -6.74
N ILE A 167 -2.11 -7.18 -6.00
CA ILE A 167 -0.91 -6.43 -5.58
C ILE A 167 -0.15 -5.92 -6.80
N ALA A 168 0.11 -6.80 -7.78
CA ALA A 168 0.83 -6.44 -9.00
C ALA A 168 0.08 -5.34 -9.79
N HIS A 169 -1.25 -5.43 -9.87
CA HIS A 169 -2.09 -4.46 -10.55
C HIS A 169 -2.12 -3.10 -9.86
N ASP A 170 -2.20 -3.06 -8.52
CA ASP A 170 -2.16 -1.82 -7.74
C ASP A 170 -0.80 -1.11 -7.88
N ILE A 171 0.29 -1.87 -7.90
CA ILE A 171 1.62 -1.31 -8.18
C ILE A 171 1.67 -0.78 -9.62
N LYS A 172 1.20 -1.54 -10.61
CA LYS A 172 1.17 -1.12 -12.01
C LYS A 172 0.39 0.18 -12.22
N LYS A 173 -0.78 0.31 -11.60
CA LYS A 173 -1.60 1.54 -11.63
C LYS A 173 -0.89 2.75 -11.04
N SER A 174 -0.09 2.52 -10.00
CA SER A 174 0.62 3.57 -9.26
C SER A 174 2.06 3.79 -9.76
N TYR A 175 2.50 3.01 -10.76
CA TYR A 175 3.90 2.87 -11.13
C TYR A 175 4.57 4.18 -11.56
N GLN A 176 3.82 5.08 -12.21
CA GLN A 176 4.35 6.36 -12.68
C GLN A 176 4.41 7.45 -11.59
N HIS A 177 3.76 7.25 -10.44
CA HIS A 177 3.57 8.30 -9.43
C HIS A 177 4.47 8.17 -8.20
N TYR A 178 5.06 6.99 -8.01
CA TYR A 178 5.94 6.67 -6.91
C TYR A 178 7.29 6.20 -7.45
N ASP A 179 8.35 6.46 -6.70
CA ASP A 179 9.73 6.11 -7.02
C ASP A 179 10.10 4.71 -6.50
N GLY A 180 9.27 4.13 -5.62
CA GLY A 180 9.41 2.77 -5.13
C GLY A 180 8.17 2.29 -4.38
N PHE A 181 8.15 1.00 -4.09
CA PHE A 181 7.01 0.32 -3.46
C PHE A 181 7.48 -0.55 -2.30
N VAL A 182 6.67 -0.61 -1.25
CA VAL A 182 6.81 -1.54 -0.14
C VAL A 182 5.50 -2.32 0.00
N VAL A 183 5.57 -3.63 0.12
CA VAL A 183 4.43 -4.51 0.39
C VAL A 183 4.62 -5.08 1.79
N LEU A 184 3.81 -4.64 2.74
CA LEU A 184 3.75 -5.20 4.10
C LEU A 184 2.83 -6.42 4.07
N HIS A 185 3.39 -7.57 4.42
CA HIS A 185 2.81 -8.89 4.22
C HIS A 185 3.04 -9.78 5.46
N GLY A 186 2.22 -10.82 5.64
CA GLY A 186 2.46 -11.86 6.65
C GLY A 186 3.66 -12.74 6.27
N THR A 187 4.29 -13.36 7.26
CA THR A 187 5.57 -14.07 7.05
C THR A 187 5.42 -15.45 6.44
N ASP A 188 4.25 -16.09 6.57
CA ASP A 188 4.08 -17.51 6.28
C ASP A 188 4.23 -17.82 4.79
N THR A 189 3.73 -16.93 3.93
CA THR A 189 3.81 -17.06 2.46
C THR A 189 4.59 -15.92 1.80
N LEU A 190 5.34 -15.12 2.58
CA LEU A 190 6.08 -13.95 2.08
C LEU A 190 6.99 -14.27 0.89
N ALA A 191 7.79 -15.34 1.01
CA ALA A 191 8.72 -15.73 -0.04
C ALA A 191 8.00 -16.19 -1.32
N TYR A 192 6.85 -16.85 -1.18
CA TYR A 192 6.05 -17.31 -2.29
C TYR A 192 5.38 -16.15 -3.02
N THR A 193 4.81 -15.19 -2.28
CA THR A 193 4.30 -13.93 -2.85
C THR A 193 5.40 -13.15 -3.56
N ALA A 194 6.59 -13.00 -2.96
CA ALA A 194 7.70 -12.30 -3.59
C ALA A 194 8.15 -12.96 -4.91
N CYS A 195 8.15 -14.30 -4.95
CA CYS A 195 8.44 -15.06 -6.17
C CYS A 195 7.35 -14.88 -7.22
N ALA A 196 6.06 -14.96 -6.86
CA ALA A 196 4.97 -14.74 -7.80
C ALA A 196 5.02 -13.32 -8.41
N LEU A 197 5.23 -12.31 -7.57
CA LEU A 197 5.33 -10.92 -8.02
C LEU A 197 6.54 -10.67 -8.94
N SER A 198 7.67 -11.36 -8.73
CA SER A 198 8.84 -11.20 -9.60
C SER A 198 8.58 -11.68 -11.03
N PHE A 199 7.76 -12.71 -11.21
CA PHE A 199 7.32 -13.17 -12.53
C PHE A 199 6.19 -12.32 -13.11
N MET A 200 5.25 -11.84 -12.30
CA MET A 200 4.14 -10.99 -12.78
C MET A 200 4.59 -9.60 -13.23
N MET A 201 5.70 -9.08 -12.68
CA MET A 201 6.15 -7.70 -12.86
C MET A 201 7.39 -7.63 -13.75
N GLU A 202 7.22 -7.98 -15.02
CA GLU A 202 8.31 -7.89 -16.00
C GLU A 202 8.83 -6.45 -16.18
N GLN A 203 10.14 -6.33 -16.42
CA GLN A 203 10.82 -5.05 -16.73
C GLN A 203 10.70 -3.99 -15.63
N LEU A 204 10.85 -4.41 -14.38
CA LEU A 204 10.78 -3.53 -13.23
C LEU A 204 11.99 -2.59 -13.14
N GLY A 205 11.76 -1.30 -13.38
CA GLY A 205 12.74 -0.21 -13.26
C GLY A 205 12.72 0.56 -11.93
N LYS A 206 11.84 0.19 -11.00
CA LYS A 206 11.70 0.81 -9.66
C LYS A 206 11.69 -0.25 -8.57
N PRO A 207 12.31 -0.02 -7.40
CA PRO A 207 12.37 -1.03 -6.34
C PRO A 207 10.98 -1.38 -5.79
N VAL A 208 10.72 -2.67 -5.62
CA VAL A 208 9.56 -3.22 -4.91
C VAL A 208 10.09 -4.11 -3.79
N VAL A 209 9.83 -3.73 -2.54
CA VAL A 209 10.31 -4.44 -1.35
C VAL A 209 9.14 -5.13 -0.67
N VAL A 210 9.19 -6.46 -0.56
CA VAL A 210 8.22 -7.24 0.22
C VAL A 210 8.82 -7.50 1.60
N THR A 211 8.08 -7.17 2.66
CA THR A 211 8.56 -7.35 4.04
C THR A 211 7.41 -7.70 4.98
N GLY A 212 7.76 -8.29 6.11
CA GLY A 212 6.83 -8.73 7.16
C GLY A 212 7.49 -8.69 8.52
N SER A 213 6.74 -9.06 9.56
CA SER A 213 7.26 -9.13 10.92
C SER A 213 6.71 -10.35 11.64
N GLN A 214 7.54 -10.96 12.49
CA GLN A 214 7.13 -12.01 13.43
C GLN A 214 6.45 -11.43 14.68
N VAL A 215 6.63 -10.12 14.93
CA VAL A 215 6.10 -9.43 16.10
C VAL A 215 5.26 -8.23 15.65
N TYR A 216 4.13 -8.00 16.31
CA TYR A 216 3.30 -6.83 16.07
C TYR A 216 4.01 -5.55 16.53
N ILE A 217 3.59 -4.40 15.99
CA ILE A 217 4.16 -3.13 16.38
C ILE A 217 3.85 -2.81 17.85
N ILE A 218 4.88 -2.63 18.66
CA ILE A 218 4.74 -2.34 20.09
C ILE A 218 4.80 -0.82 20.31
N LEU A 219 3.69 -0.24 20.74
CA LEU A 219 3.66 1.14 21.25
C LEU A 219 3.85 1.10 22.77
N ARG A 220 5.08 1.21 23.25
CA ARG A 220 5.35 1.34 24.68
C ARG A 220 5.19 2.80 25.11
N SER A 221 4.13 3.07 25.88
CA SER A 221 4.02 4.29 26.68
C SER A 221 5.11 4.26 27.75
N LYS A 222 6.16 5.08 27.65
CA LYS A 222 7.06 5.31 28.78
C LYS A 222 6.52 6.50 29.57
N TRP A 223 6.46 6.33 30.89
CA TRP A 223 6.54 7.45 31.80
C TRP A 223 8.02 7.85 31.84
N ASP A 224 8.38 9.03 31.32
CA ASP A 224 9.70 9.58 31.59
C ASP A 224 9.85 9.83 33.09
N PHE A 225 11.08 9.75 33.62
CA PHE A 225 11.42 10.01 35.03
C PHE A 225 10.99 11.42 35.52
N PHE A 226 10.57 12.28 34.57
CA PHE A 226 10.05 13.64 34.76
C PHE A 226 8.54 13.79 34.43
N GLY A 227 7.79 12.69 34.29
CA GLY A 227 6.33 12.73 34.11
C GLY A 227 5.85 13.27 32.76
N LYS A 228 6.70 13.31 31.73
CA LYS A 228 6.29 13.61 30.34
C LYS A 228 6.02 12.32 29.57
N PRO A 229 4.98 12.29 28.71
CA PRO A 229 4.74 11.14 27.85
C PRO A 229 5.82 11.10 26.77
N GLY A 230 6.71 10.13 26.86
CA GLY A 230 7.76 9.84 25.87
C GLY A 230 7.61 8.39 25.41
N TYR A 231 7.60 8.16 24.10
CA TYR A 231 7.60 6.81 23.53
C TYR A 231 9.04 6.38 23.25
N SER A 232 9.38 5.13 23.59
CA SER A 232 10.70 4.53 23.32
C SER A 232 10.51 3.27 22.46
N TYR A 233 11.35 3.11 21.43
CA TYR A 233 11.21 2.10 20.39
C TYR A 233 12.38 1.12 20.43
N PHE A 234 12.13 -0.14 20.80
CA PHE A 234 12.93 -1.33 20.44
C PHE A 234 12.05 -2.56 20.61
#